data_AF-A0A8J6B334-F1
#
_entry.id   AF-A0A8J6B334-F1
#
_cell.length_a   1.000
_cell.length_b   1.000
_cell.length_c   1.000
_cell.angle_alpha   90.00
_cell.angle_beta   90.00
_cell.angle_gamma   90.00
#
_symmetry.space_group_name_H-M   'P 1'
#
loop_
_entity.id
_entity.type
_entity.pdbx_description
1 polymer ?
#
loop_
_entity_poly.entity_id
_entity_poly.type
_entity_poly.pdbx_seq_one_letter_code
_entity_poly.pdbx_strand_id
1 'polypeptide(L)'
;VGYPFLATEDVNKDYVQDVLFIFKTDNASGFNVSCVDEGFQSPCFFLSALSGINGSALWVRPVSDGDVHLVDCSIHNLGGVDSLGCLVIRKSGFILAVDSRTGKIQ
;
A
#
# COMPACT_ATOMS: atom_id res chain seq x y z
N VAL A 1 2.97 -8.92 -14.76
CA VAL A 1 3.00 -9.90 -13.65
C VAL A 1 3.25 -9.10 -12.38
N GLY A 2 2.26 -9.03 -11.48
CA GLY A 2 2.39 -8.29 -10.22
C GLY A 2 3.43 -8.94 -9.32
N TYR A 3 4.21 -8.13 -8.59
CA TYR A 3 5.06 -8.65 -7.53
C TYR A 3 4.14 -9.21 -6.43
N PRO A 4 4.20 -10.52 -6.11
CA PRO A 4 3.29 -11.09 -5.12
C PRO A 4 3.76 -10.68 -3.72
N PHE A 5 3.29 -9.53 -3.26
CA PHE A 5 3.44 -9.12 -1.87
C PHE A 5 2.06 -9.18 -1.19
N LEU A 6 2.04 -9.87 -0.05
CA LEU A 6 0.92 -9.94 0.85
C LEU A 6 1.46 -9.95 2.28
N ALA A 7 0.84 -9.17 3.14
CA ALA A 7 1.09 -9.13 4.58
C ALA A 7 -0.25 -9.06 5.33
N THR A 8 -0.20 -9.30 6.64
CA THR A 8 -1.36 -9.16 7.52
C THR A 8 -1.00 -8.33 8.74
N GLU A 9 -1.91 -7.46 9.15
CA GLU A 9 -1.78 -6.59 10.33
C GLU A 9 -3.16 -6.23 10.85
N ASP A 10 -3.32 -5.92 12.14
CA ASP A 10 -4.50 -5.23 12.67
C ASP A 10 -4.41 -3.71 12.37
N VAL A 11 -4.87 -3.32 11.18
CA VAL A 11 -4.69 -1.98 10.60
C VAL A 11 -5.61 -0.96 11.28
N ASN A 12 -6.86 -1.35 11.51
CA ASN A 12 -7.89 -0.47 12.08
C ASN A 12 -8.07 -0.62 13.61
N LYS A 13 -7.31 -1.51 14.27
CA LYS A 13 -7.35 -1.80 15.72
C LYS A 13 -8.66 -2.44 16.18
N ASP A 14 -9.25 -3.30 15.35
CA ASP A 14 -10.45 -4.06 15.69
C ASP A 14 -10.16 -5.48 16.21
N TYR A 15 -8.87 -5.80 16.43
CA TYR A 15 -8.36 -7.11 16.87
C TYR A 15 -8.48 -8.23 15.82
N VAL A 16 -8.82 -7.89 14.57
CA VAL A 16 -8.81 -8.82 13.43
C VAL A 16 -7.60 -8.53 12.55
N GLN A 17 -7.04 -9.58 11.94
CA GLN A 17 -5.97 -9.42 10.98
C GLN A 17 -6.54 -8.97 9.64
N ASP A 18 -6.20 -7.75 9.25
CA ASP A 18 -6.47 -7.17 7.94
C ASP A 18 -5.40 -7.59 6.93
N VAL A 19 -5.71 -7.49 5.65
CA VAL A 19 -4.84 -7.94 4.56
C VAL A 19 -4.25 -6.73 3.84
N LEU A 20 -2.92 -6.67 3.77
CA LEU A 20 -2.20 -5.69 2.96
C LEU A 20 -1.60 -6.37 1.74
N PHE A 21 -1.78 -5.78 0.56
CA PHE A 21 -1.17 -6.31 -0.66
C PHE A 21 -0.95 -5.21 -1.69
N ILE A 22 -0.04 -5.50 -2.63
CA ILE A 22 0.26 -4.61 -3.75
C ILE A 22 -0.31 -5.20 -5.04
N PHE A 23 -0.85 -4.34 -5.90
CA PHE A 23 -1.34 -4.73 -7.22
C PHE A 23 -1.09 -3.63 -8.25
N LYS A 24 -0.99 -4.00 -9.52
CA LYS A 24 -0.80 -3.05 -10.63
C LYS A 24 -2.09 -2.97 -11.44
N THR A 25 -2.62 -1.77 -11.61
CA THR A 25 -3.81 -1.51 -12.42
C THR A 25 -3.73 -0.13 -13.06
N ASP A 26 -4.42 0.06 -14.18
CA ASP A 26 -4.65 1.35 -14.81
C ASP A 26 -5.83 2.10 -14.17
N ASN A 27 -6.70 1.39 -13.46
CA ASN A 27 -7.86 1.95 -12.81
C ASN A 27 -8.20 1.18 -11.52
N ALA A 28 -8.30 1.89 -10.39
CA ALA A 28 -8.79 1.38 -9.13
C ALA A 28 -10.24 1.88 -8.91
N SER A 29 -11.11 1.60 -9.89
CA SER A 29 -12.47 2.13 -10.00
C SER A 29 -13.37 1.84 -8.79
N GLY A 30 -13.13 0.72 -8.09
CA GLY A 30 -13.83 0.41 -6.82
C GLY A 30 -13.46 1.32 -5.65
N PHE A 31 -12.39 2.12 -5.77
CA PHE A 31 -11.86 2.97 -4.72
C PHE A 31 -11.87 4.46 -5.05
N ASN A 32 -12.39 4.86 -6.23
CA ASN A 32 -12.40 6.25 -6.70
C ASN A 32 -11.01 6.93 -6.70
N VAL A 33 -9.93 6.15 -6.87
CA VAL A 33 -8.56 6.65 -6.95
C VAL A 33 -7.97 6.28 -8.30
N SER A 34 -7.32 7.23 -8.96
CA SER A 34 -6.61 6.99 -10.23
C SER A 34 -5.12 7.31 -10.08
N CYS A 35 -4.28 6.69 -10.91
CA CYS A 35 -2.84 6.99 -10.94
C CYS A 35 -2.58 8.45 -11.32
N VAL A 36 -3.31 8.95 -12.33
CA VAL A 36 -3.05 10.25 -12.96
C VAL A 36 -3.43 11.39 -12.03
N ASP A 37 -4.53 11.24 -11.29
CA ASP A 37 -4.99 12.27 -10.33
C ASP A 37 -3.99 12.44 -9.17
N GLU A 38 -3.22 11.39 -8.87
CA GLU A 38 -2.18 11.35 -7.83
C GLU A 38 -0.77 11.61 -8.40
N GLY A 39 -0.66 12.01 -9.67
CA GLY A 39 0.60 12.40 -10.31
C GLY A 39 1.47 11.25 -10.83
N PHE A 40 0.94 10.03 -10.89
CA PHE A 40 1.63 8.84 -11.40
C PHE A 40 1.26 8.57 -12.86
N GLN A 41 2.19 7.99 -13.62
CA GLN A 41 1.85 7.45 -14.94
C GLN A 41 1.03 6.16 -14.82
N SER A 42 -0.05 6.04 -15.61
CA SER A 42 -0.87 4.83 -15.68
C SER A 42 -0.28 3.82 -16.67
N PRO A 43 -0.23 2.51 -16.37
CA PRO A 43 -0.67 1.86 -15.13
C PRO A 43 0.34 1.96 -13.98
N CYS A 44 -0.15 2.11 -12.76
CA CYS A 44 0.67 2.22 -11.55
C CYS A 44 0.38 1.09 -10.54
N PHE A 45 1.29 0.90 -9.60
CA PHE A 45 1.17 0.05 -8.44
C PHE A 45 0.41 0.77 -7.33
N PHE A 46 -0.59 0.08 -6.81
CA PHE A 46 -1.35 0.46 -5.64
C PHE A 46 -1.00 -0.47 -4.49
N LEU A 47 -0.85 0.11 -3.31
CA LEU A 47 -0.86 -0.60 -2.04
C LEU A 47 -2.23 -0.41 -1.41
N SER A 48 -2.79 -1.47 -0.83
CA SER A 48 -4.08 -1.42 -0.15
C SER A 48 -4.08 -2.20 1.14
N ALA A 49 -4.92 -1.78 2.07
CA ALA A 49 -5.36 -2.55 3.22
C ALA A 49 -6.85 -2.85 3.11
N LEU A 50 -7.23 -4.12 3.26
CA LEU A 50 -8.62 -4.57 3.30
C LEU A 50 -8.94 -5.17 4.67
N SER A 51 -10.13 -4.89 5.19
CA SER A 51 -10.60 -5.41 6.46
C SER A 51 -10.69 -6.94 6.43
N GLY A 52 -10.13 -7.59 7.45
CA GLY A 52 -10.23 -9.04 7.62
C GLY A 52 -11.66 -9.53 7.94
N ILE A 53 -12.55 -8.63 8.37
CA ILE A 53 -13.93 -8.96 8.75
C ILE A 53 -14.81 -9.17 7.52
N ASN A 54 -14.73 -8.25 6.56
CA ASN A 54 -15.69 -8.17 5.45
C ASN A 54 -15.04 -7.91 4.08
N GLY A 55 -13.71 -7.79 4.01
CA GLY A 55 -12.97 -7.51 2.79
C GLY A 55 -13.15 -6.09 2.24
N SER A 56 -13.81 -5.18 2.97
CA SER A 56 -13.92 -3.78 2.55
C SER A 56 -12.55 -3.11 2.59
N ALA A 57 -12.29 -2.14 1.72
CA ALA A 57 -11.05 -1.39 1.82
C ALA A 57 -11.06 -0.46 3.01
N LEU A 58 -9.99 -0.55 3.80
CA LEU A 58 -9.63 0.45 4.79
C LEU A 58 -8.98 1.65 4.11
N TRP A 59 -8.06 1.39 3.17
CA TRP A 59 -7.47 2.41 2.30
C TRP A 59 -6.81 1.78 1.06
N VAL A 60 -6.66 2.58 0.01
CA VAL A 60 -5.97 2.23 -1.24
C VAL A 60 -5.18 3.44 -1.73
N ARG A 61 -3.91 3.25 -2.09
CA ARG A 61 -2.98 4.34 -2.42
C ARG A 61 -2.04 3.96 -3.55
N PRO A 62 -1.86 4.83 -4.57
CA PRO A 62 -0.81 4.63 -5.54
C PRO A 62 0.55 4.87 -4.89
N VAL A 63 1.52 4.01 -5.18
CA VAL A 63 2.86 4.05 -4.57
C VAL A 63 3.99 4.10 -5.59
N SER A 64 3.74 3.69 -6.84
CA SER A 64 4.76 3.69 -7.89
C SER A 64 4.15 3.52 -9.28
N ASP A 65 4.55 4.34 -10.25
CA ASP A 65 4.34 4.08 -11.69
C ASP A 65 5.46 3.22 -12.31
N GLY A 66 6.63 3.15 -11.66
CA GLY A 66 7.73 2.28 -12.01
C GLY A 66 7.67 0.88 -11.37
N ASP A 67 8.57 0.00 -11.80
CA ASP A 67 8.70 -1.36 -11.26
C ASP A 67 9.06 -1.36 -9.77
N VAL A 68 8.25 -2.05 -8.98
CA VAL A 68 8.52 -2.30 -7.56
C VAL A 68 9.47 -3.50 -7.42
N HIS A 69 10.49 -3.33 -6.58
CA HIS A 69 11.47 -4.36 -6.25
C HIS A 69 11.15 -5.07 -4.94
N LEU A 70 10.74 -4.32 -3.92
CA LEU A 70 10.43 -4.84 -2.58
C LEU A 70 9.26 -4.06 -1.98
N VAL A 71 8.41 -4.79 -1.25
CA VAL A 71 7.50 -4.21 -0.27
C VAL A 71 7.64 -4.98 1.04
N ASP A 72 7.71 -4.27 2.17
CA ASP A 72 7.69 -4.87 3.52
C ASP A 72 6.87 -3.98 4.46
N CYS A 73 5.78 -4.52 5.02
CA CYS A 73 4.87 -3.83 5.94
C CYS A 73 5.10 -4.18 7.42
N SER A 74 6.17 -4.90 7.76
CA SER A 74 6.43 -5.36 9.13
C SER A 74 7.33 -4.41 9.93
N ILE A 75 7.51 -3.17 9.47
CA ILE A 75 8.50 -2.25 10.03
C ILE A 75 7.85 -1.31 11.05
N HIS A 76 8.25 -1.45 12.32
CA HIS A 76 7.84 -0.54 13.39
C HIS A 76 8.51 0.82 13.28
N ASN A 77 7.77 1.89 13.61
CA ASN A 77 8.29 3.26 13.67
C ASN A 77 8.82 3.80 12.33
N LEU A 78 8.34 3.25 11.22
CA LEU A 78 8.71 3.73 9.89
C LEU A 78 8.18 5.14 9.67
N GLY A 79 9.04 6.07 9.24
CA GLY A 79 8.67 7.48 9.07
C GLY A 79 8.35 8.23 10.38
N GLY A 80 8.73 7.68 11.55
CA GLY A 80 8.49 8.30 12.85
C GLY A 80 7.05 8.17 13.37
N VAL A 81 6.22 7.32 12.76
CA VAL A 81 4.85 7.03 13.20
C VAL A 81 4.85 5.86 14.17
N ASP A 82 4.15 5.97 15.29
CA ASP A 82 3.96 4.88 16.27
C ASP A 82 2.93 3.83 15.78
N SER A 83 3.26 3.22 14.65
CA SER A 83 2.56 2.11 14.00
C SER A 83 3.56 1.26 13.21
N LEU A 84 3.09 0.14 12.67
CA LEU A 84 3.80 -0.49 11.57
C LEU A 84 3.69 0.42 10.33
N GLY A 85 4.59 0.20 9.39
CA GLY A 85 4.60 0.90 8.13
C GLY A 85 5.15 0.02 7.02
N CYS A 86 4.76 0.36 5.80
CA CYS A 86 5.18 -0.29 4.57
C CYS A 86 6.31 0.47 3.90
N LEU A 87 7.46 -0.17 3.80
CA LEU A 87 8.57 0.25 2.98
C LEU A 87 8.37 -0.26 1.56
N VAL A 88 8.34 0.64 0.58
CA VAL A 88 8.27 0.31 -0.85
C VAL A 88 9.57 0.75 -1.51
N ILE A 89 10.28 -0.18 -2.13
CA ILE A 89 11.51 0.09 -2.88
C ILE A 89 11.25 -0.15 -4.35
N ARG A 90 11.50 0.85 -5.19
CA ARG A 90 11.46 0.73 -6.65
C ARG A 90 12.78 0.19 -7.18
N LYS A 91 12.75 -0.47 -8.35
CA LYS A 91 13.97 -0.91 -9.04
C LYS A 91 14.91 0.25 -9.39
N SER A 92 14.39 1.47 -9.54
CA SER A 92 15.19 2.68 -9.75
C SER A 92 15.96 3.15 -8.50
N GLY A 93 15.75 2.52 -7.34
CA GLY A 93 16.36 2.93 -6.07
C GLY A 93 15.55 3.97 -5.30
N PHE A 94 14.37 4.37 -5.79
CA PHE A 94 13.46 5.24 -5.05
C PHE A 94 12.82 4.47 -3.89
N ILE A 95 12.78 5.10 -2.71
CA ILE A 95 12.29 4.49 -1.47
C ILE A 95 11.11 5.33 -0.96
N LEU A 96 10.05 4.65 -0.54
CA LEU A 96 8.84 5.25 -0.03
C LEU A 96 8.46 4.60 1.31
N ALA A 97 8.10 5.41 2.30
CA ALA A 97 7.48 4.94 3.53
C ALA A 97 5.98 5.23 3.50
N VAL A 98 5.17 4.24 3.88
CA VAL A 98 3.71 4.34 3.93
C VAL A 98 3.25 3.92 5.31
N ASP A 99 2.45 4.74 5.98
CA ASP A 99 1.78 4.40 7.22
C ASP A 99 0.75 3.28 6.97
N SER A 100 0.88 2.14 7.65
CA SER A 100 0.01 0.99 7.42
C SER A 100 -1.44 1.23 7.86
N ARG A 101 -1.68 2.14 8.82
CA ARG A 101 -3.02 2.47 9.34
C ARG A 101 -3.79 3.40 8.43
N THR A 102 -3.09 4.36 7.84
CA THR A 102 -3.73 5.46 7.10
C THR A 102 -3.47 5.44 5.58
N GLY A 103 -2.49 4.65 5.14
CA GLY A 103 -1.98 4.68 3.77
C GLY A 103 -1.24 5.98 3.44
N LYS A 104 -0.99 6.88 4.39
CA LYS A 104 -0.29 8.14 4.09
C LYS A 104 1.17 7.89 3.79
N ILE A 105 1.66 8.56 2.76
CA ILE A 105 3.08 8.59 2.40
C ILE A 105 3.80 9.55 3.37
N GLN A 106 4.96 9.11 3.88
CA GLN A 106 5.85 9.88 4.76
C GLN A 106 7.10 10.36 4.02
#